data_AF-A0A529ZDK4-F1
#
_entry.id   AF-A0A529ZDK4-F1
#
_cell.length_a   1.000
_cell.length_b   1.000
_cell.length_c   1.000
_cell.angle_alpha   90.00
_cell.angle_beta   90.00
_cell.angle_gamma   90.00
#
_symmetry.space_group_name_H-M   'P 1'
#
loop_
_entity.id
_entity.type
_entity.pdbx_description
1 polymer ?
#
loop_
_entity_poly.entity_id
_entity_poly.type
_entity_poly.pdbx_seq_one_letter_code
_entity_poly.pdbx_strand_id
1 'polypeptide(L)' 'MWEIEDYLRQQRRNLEQMFDYRYSQLIVVFGALIQEGYLDESQLSGLSDDKREEIRHFLAWHARA' A
#
# COMPACT_ATOMS: atom_id res chain seq x y z
N MET A 1 -22.81 -18.55 19.83
CA MET A 1 -21.38 -18.36 20.17
C MET A 1 -20.42 -18.73 19.03
N TRP A 2 -20.86 -19.37 17.94
CA TRP A 2 -20.00 -19.64 16.77
C TRP A 2 -20.29 -18.74 15.57
N GLU A 3 -21.52 -18.26 15.41
CA GLU A 3 -21.88 -17.36 14.30
C GLU A 3 -21.18 -16.00 14.35
N ILE A 4 -20.89 -15.48 15.55
CA ILE A 4 -20.19 -14.19 15.71
C ILE A 4 -18.72 -14.33 15.28
N GLU A 5 -18.08 -15.45 15.60
CA GLU A 5 -16.69 -15.68 15.21
C GLU A 5 -16.56 -15.84 13.69
N ASP A 6 -17.51 -16.53 13.06
CA ASP A 6 -17.52 -16.70 11.60
C ASP A 6 -17.85 -15.39 10.87
N TYR A 7 -18.79 -14.60 11.40
CA TYR A 7 -19.09 -13.26 10.91
C TYR A 7 -17.86 -12.33 10.99
N LEU A 8 -17.13 -12.35 12.11
CA LEU A 8 -15.93 -11.54 12.29
C LEU A 8 -14.78 -11.98 11.38
N ARG A 9 -14.61 -13.29 11.14
CA ARG A 9 -13.63 -13.83 10.19
C ARG A 9 -13.96 -13.46 8.74
N GLN A 10 -15.24 -13.50 8.37
CA GLN A 10 -15.69 -13.10 7.04
C GLN A 10 -15.50 -11.61 6.81
N GLN A 11 -15.83 -10.78 7.80
CA GLN A 11 -15.61 -9.34 7.73
C GLN A 11 -14.13 -8.97 7.69
N ARG A 12 -13.27 -9.68 8.44
CA ARG A 12 -11.83 -9.47 8.38
C ARG A 12 -11.26 -9.75 6.98
N ARG A 13 -11.66 -10.86 6.33
CA ARG A 13 -11.23 -11.16 4.96
C ARG A 13 -11.76 -10.18 3.93
N ASN A 14 -13.00 -9.72 4.06
CA ASN A 14 -13.55 -8.68 3.19
C ASN A 14 -12.86 -7.34 3.39
N LEU A 15 -12.52 -6.98 4.63
CA LEU A 15 -11.73 -5.78 4.92
C LEU A 15 -10.33 -5.91 4.32
N GLU A 16 -9.64 -7.02 4.57
CA GLU A 16 -8.33 -7.31 3.97
C GLU A 16 -8.38 -7.18 2.44
N GLN A 17 -9.40 -7.75 1.78
CA GLN A 17 -9.55 -7.71 0.32
C GLN A 17 -9.98 -6.31 -0.22
N MET A 18 -10.84 -5.58 0.48
CA MET A 18 -11.21 -4.19 0.12
C MET A 18 -10.06 -3.21 0.31
N PHE A 19 -9.20 -3.46 1.31
CA PHE A 19 -7.98 -2.69 1.55
C PHE A 19 -6.82 -3.13 0.66
N ASP A 20 -6.84 -4.33 0.09
CA ASP A 20 -5.85 -4.77 -0.90
C ASP A 20 -6.03 -4.09 -2.27
N TYR A 21 -7.29 -3.82 -2.67
CA TYR A 21 -7.59 -3.60 -4.09
C TYR A 21 -7.54 -2.15 -4.61
N ARG A 22 -7.24 -1.15 -3.78
CA ARG A 22 -7.12 0.27 -4.21
C ARG A 22 -5.84 0.97 -3.78
N TYR A 23 -4.95 0.27 -3.06
CA TYR A 23 -3.64 0.80 -2.68
C TYR A 23 -2.58 0.64 -3.77
N SER A 24 -2.80 -0.24 -4.73
CA SER A 24 -1.85 -0.56 -5.81
C SER A 24 -1.59 0.63 -6.75
N GLN A 25 -2.57 1.53 -6.93
CA GLN A 25 -2.35 2.74 -7.75
C GLN A 25 -1.66 3.87 -6.98
N LEU A 26 -1.94 4.04 -5.68
CA LEU A 26 -1.33 5.09 -4.87
C LEU A 26 0.19 4.88 -4.75
N ILE A 27 0.64 3.64 -4.59
CA ILE A 27 2.07 3.29 -4.55
C ILE A 27 2.76 3.70 -5.85
N VAL A 28 2.13 3.42 -7.00
CA VAL A 28 2.65 3.79 -8.33
C VAL A 28 2.69 5.31 -8.52
N VAL A 29 1.64 6.03 -8.10
CA VAL A 29 1.58 7.50 -8.19
C VAL A 29 2.63 8.13 -7.28
N PHE A 30 2.79 7.65 -6.04
CA PHE A 30 3.83 8.15 -5.15
C PHE A 30 5.24 7.85 -5.67
N GLY A 31 5.48 6.65 -6.20
CA GLY A 31 6.74 6.32 -6.85
C GLY A 31 7.06 7.23 -8.04
N ALA A 32 6.07 7.51 -8.90
CA ALA A 32 6.22 8.43 -10.02
C ALA A 32 6.50 9.88 -9.56
N LEU A 33 5.78 10.37 -8.54
CA LEU A 33 6.00 11.71 -7.98
C LEU A 33 7.37 11.87 -7.34
N ILE A 34 7.90 10.81 -6.70
CA ILE A 34 9.26 10.80 -6.16
C ILE A 34 10.30 10.81 -7.29
N GLN A 35 10.10 10.00 -8.35
CA GLN A 35 10.99 10.02 -9.50
C GLN A 35 11.04 11.38 -10.20
N GLU A 36 9.89 12.06 -10.30
CA GLU A 36 9.81 13.40 -10.89
C GLU A 36 10.26 14.52 -9.92
N GLY A 37 10.62 14.18 -8.68
CA GLY A 37 11.12 15.14 -7.68
C GLY A 37 10.06 16.04 -7.04
N TYR A 38 8.77 15.73 -7.24
CA TYR A 38 7.66 16.46 -6.63
C TYR A 38 7.37 16.04 -5.18
N LEU A 39 7.88 14.88 -4.76
CA LEU A 39 7.63 14.31 -3.43
C LEU A 39 8.92 13.68 -2.88
N ASP A 40 9.17 13.87 -1.59
CA ASP A 40 10.30 13.23 -0.91
C ASP A 40 9.84 12.01 -0.09
N GLU A 41 10.65 10.96 -0.02
CA GLU A 41 10.34 9.74 0.74
C GLU A 41 10.15 10.01 2.25
N SER A 42 10.77 11.08 2.77
CA SER A 42 10.57 11.55 4.15
C SER A 42 9.14 12.04 4.41
N GLN A 43 8.45 12.56 3.39
CA GLN A 43 7.05 13.01 3.49
C GLN A 43 6.06 11.84 3.53
N LEU A 44 6.50 10.64 3.13
CA LEU A 44 5.74 9.41 3.24
C LEU A 44 5.83 8.75 4.63
N SER A 45 6.39 9.45 5.63
CA SER A 45 6.53 8.95 7.01
C SER A 45 5.21 8.70 7.75
N GLY A 46 4.11 9.23 7.26
CA GLY A 46 2.76 8.91 7.74
C GLY A 46 2.17 7.62 7.16
N LEU A 47 2.80 7.00 6.16
CA LEU A 47 2.34 5.70 5.64
C LEU A 47 2.87 4.56 6.50
N SER A 48 2.09 3.48 6.57
CA SER A 48 2.52 2.21 7.16
C SER A 48 3.76 1.68 6.47
N ASP A 49 4.67 1.05 7.24
CA ASP A 49 5.96 0.58 6.75
C ASP A 49 5.83 -0.35 5.53
N ASP A 50 4.82 -1.23 5.52
CA ASP A 50 4.52 -2.12 4.39
C ASP A 50 4.34 -1.36 3.07
N LYS A 51 3.68 -0.19 3.10
CA LYS A 51 3.43 0.62 1.89
C LYS A 51 4.67 1.37 1.44
N ARG A 52 5.53 1.76 2.38
CA ARG A 52 6.81 2.43 2.08
C ARG A 52 7.79 1.44 1.47
N GLU A 53 7.74 0.19 1.90
CA GLU A 53 8.52 -0.90 1.30
C GLU A 53 8.08 -1.19 -0.13
N GLU A 54 6.78 -1.26 -0.41
CA GLU A 54 6.26 -1.38 -1.77
C GLU A 54 6.66 -0.21 -2.69
N ILE A 55 6.60 1.04 -2.20
CA ILE A 55 7.07 2.21 -2.96
C ILE A 55 8.56 2.12 -3.26
N ARG A 56 9.39 1.71 -2.28
CA ARG A 56 10.83 1.48 -2.51
C ARG A 56 11.07 0.38 -3.52
N HIS A 57 10.28 -0.70 -3.48
CA HIS A 57 10.37 -1.79 -4.44
C HIS A 57 10.03 -1.33 -5.86
N PHE A 58 8.99 -0.51 -6.00
CA PHE A 58 8.60 0.12 -7.26
C PHE A 58 9.70 1.05 -7.81
N LEU A 59 10.24 1.93 -6.96
CA LEU A 59 11.34 2.84 -7.32
C LEU A 59 12.59 2.07 -7.75
N ALA A 60 12.96 0.99 -7.05
CA ALA A 60 14.10 0.15 -7.39
C ALA A 60 13.91 -0.59 -8.72
N TRP A 61 12.67 -0.97 -9.04
CA TRP A 61 12.33 -1.60 -10.31
C TRP A 61 12.40 -0.60 -11.47
N HIS A 62 11.88 0.61 -11.29
CA HIS A 62 11.87 1.66 -12.31
C HIS A 62 13.22 2.37 -12.49
N ALA A 63 14.09 2.42 -11.47
CA ALA A 63 15.44 2.99 -11.61
C ALA A 63 16.38 2.12 -12.46
N ARG A 64 15.95 0.90 -12.83
CA ARG A 64 16.74 -0.07 -13.62
C ARG A 64 16.34 -0.11 -15.10
N ALA A 65 15.32 0.64 -15.51
CA ALA A 65 14.84 0.80 -16.88
C ALA A 65 15.42 2.07 -17.51
#